data_AF-A0A968MS88-F1
#
_entry.id   AF-A0A968MS88-F1
#
_cell.length_a   1.000
_cell.length_b   1.000
_cell.length_c   1.000
_cell.angle_alpha   90.00
_cell.angle_beta   90.00
_cell.angle_gamma   90.00
#
_symmetry.space_group_name_H-M   'P 1'
#
loop_
_entity.id
_entity.type
_entity.pdbx_description
1 polymer ?
#
loop_
_entity_poly.entity_id
_entity_poly.type
_entity_poly.pdbx_seq_one_letter_code
_entity_poly.pdbx_strand_id
1 'polypeptide(L)'
;MRIKLSGILSDIITAANNISSASENLNGRSQKMAQGATEQASSVEELSSAMEQMASNIQQNSDNSSQTEKIAINAASGIKKGSTATIEAVGSMNEIAAKISIINDIAFQTNILALNAAVEAARAGEHGKGFAVVAAEVRKLAERSKIAADEIEHLSRSVMGTSQQAGSQLQQLVPEIEKTARLVQEITASSLEQNSGADLINNTIQQLNQVTQQNAALAEDVAASAEELSGQAQQLSEITEYFKKA
;
A
#
# COMPACT_ATOMS: atom_id res chain seq x y z
N MET A 1 -58.65 -23.28 66.17
CA MET A 1 -57.31 -23.80 65.81
C MET A 1 -57.29 -24.43 64.42
N ARG A 2 -58.16 -25.41 64.11
CA ARG A 2 -58.26 -26.07 62.79
C ARG A 2 -58.41 -25.12 61.58
N ILE A 3 -59.30 -24.11 61.66
CA ILE A 3 -59.52 -23.16 60.55
C ILE A 3 -58.25 -22.32 60.26
N LYS A 4 -57.54 -21.87 61.29
CA LYS A 4 -56.27 -21.13 61.13
C LYS A 4 -55.16 -22.00 60.54
N LEU A 5 -55.07 -23.27 60.97
CA LEU A 5 -54.09 -24.22 60.43
C LEU A 5 -54.36 -24.54 58.95
N SER A 6 -55.63 -24.71 58.57
CA SER A 6 -56.04 -24.90 57.18
C SER A 6 -55.71 -23.69 56.29
N GLY A 7 -55.85 -22.47 56.81
CA GLY A 7 -55.45 -21.25 56.09
C GLY A 7 -53.94 -21.20 55.85
N ILE A 8 -53.15 -21.42 56.90
CA ILE A 8 -51.68 -21.46 56.80
C ILE A 8 -51.21 -22.56 55.84
N LEU A 9 -51.84 -23.75 55.87
CA LEU A 9 -51.53 -24.83 54.93
C LEU A 9 -51.79 -24.43 53.49
N SER A 10 -52.91 -23.73 53.24
CA SER A 10 -53.25 -23.20 51.92
C SER A 10 -52.21 -22.19 51.43
N ASP A 11 -51.78 -21.28 52.30
CA ASP A 11 -50.76 -20.28 51.97
C ASP A 11 -49.41 -20.93 51.64
N ILE A 12 -49.01 -21.97 52.39
CA ILE A 12 -47.77 -22.74 52.12
C ILE A 12 -47.87 -23.46 50.77
N ILE A 13 -49.01 -24.08 50.46
CA ILE A 13 -49.22 -24.75 49.16
C ILE A 13 -49.12 -23.74 48.02
N THR A 14 -49.73 -22.56 48.15
CA THR A 14 -49.62 -21.50 47.15
C THR A 14 -48.18 -21.01 47.00
N ALA A 15 -47.46 -20.82 48.11
CA ALA A 15 -46.06 -20.43 48.08
C ALA A 15 -45.16 -21.49 47.42
N ALA A 16 -45.36 -22.77 47.73
CA ALA A 16 -44.62 -23.88 47.13
C ALA A 16 -44.87 -23.97 45.61
N ASN A 17 -46.12 -23.87 45.17
CA ASN A 17 -46.44 -23.83 43.73
C ASN A 17 -45.78 -22.65 43.01
N ASN A 18 -45.77 -21.47 43.64
CA ASN A 18 -45.10 -20.29 43.09
C ASN A 18 -43.58 -20.49 42.99
N ILE A 19 -42.95 -21.09 44.01
CA ILE A 19 -41.51 -21.40 43.99
C ILE A 19 -41.19 -22.42 42.88
N SER A 20 -41.99 -23.48 42.75
CA SER A 20 -41.82 -24.49 41.69
C SER A 20 -41.92 -23.85 40.30
N SER A 21 -42.96 -23.07 40.03
CA SER A 21 -43.11 -22.37 38.74
C SER A 21 -42.00 -21.35 38.46
N ALA A 22 -41.55 -20.61 39.48
CA ALA A 22 -40.43 -19.67 39.34
C ALA A 22 -39.11 -20.40 39.04
N SER A 23 -38.90 -21.56 39.66
CA SER A 23 -37.73 -22.40 39.48
C SER A 23 -37.67 -22.99 38.07
N GLU A 24 -38.78 -23.52 37.55
CA GLU A 24 -38.86 -23.97 36.16
C GLU A 24 -38.55 -22.84 35.17
N ASN A 25 -39.05 -21.63 35.43
CA ASN A 25 -38.76 -20.47 34.60
C ASN A 25 -37.28 -20.08 34.66
N LEU A 26 -36.68 -20.08 35.86
CA LEU A 26 -35.25 -19.81 36.05
C LEU A 26 -34.39 -20.83 35.31
N ASN A 27 -34.69 -22.13 35.43
CA ASN A 27 -33.95 -23.18 34.74
C ASN A 27 -34.01 -22.99 33.20
N GLY A 28 -35.21 -22.71 32.66
CA GLY A 28 -35.36 -22.42 31.23
C GLY A 28 -34.59 -21.17 30.77
N ARG A 29 -34.47 -20.14 31.62
CA ARG A 29 -33.64 -18.96 31.34
C ARG A 29 -32.14 -19.27 31.42
N SER A 30 -31.72 -20.06 32.40
CA SER A 30 -30.33 -20.51 32.55
C SER A 30 -29.87 -21.29 31.33
N GLN A 31 -30.67 -22.26 30.86
CA GLN A 31 -30.33 -23.03 29.66
C GLN A 31 -30.16 -22.14 28.42
N LYS A 32 -31.05 -21.15 28.23
CA LYS A 32 -30.90 -20.15 27.15
C LYS A 32 -29.65 -19.30 27.32
N MET A 33 -29.31 -18.92 28.55
CA MET A 33 -28.09 -18.13 28.82
C MET A 33 -26.83 -18.95 28.53
N ALA A 34 -26.78 -20.23 28.94
CA ALA A 34 -25.68 -21.14 28.62
C ALA A 34 -25.52 -21.35 27.10
N GLN A 35 -26.64 -21.52 26.38
CA GLN A 35 -26.63 -21.63 24.93
C GLN A 35 -26.09 -20.34 24.29
N GLY A 36 -26.60 -19.17 24.69
CA GLY A 36 -26.13 -17.88 24.18
C GLY A 36 -24.65 -17.63 24.48
N ALA A 37 -24.16 -18.03 25.66
CA ALA A 37 -22.73 -17.96 25.99
C ALA A 37 -21.89 -18.87 25.08
N THR A 38 -22.38 -20.07 24.75
CA THR A 38 -21.68 -21.00 23.83
C THR A 38 -21.61 -20.43 22.41
N GLU A 39 -22.71 -19.86 21.90
CA GLU A 39 -22.74 -19.20 20.59
C GLU A 39 -21.82 -17.97 20.55
N GLN A 40 -21.81 -17.19 21.64
CA GLN A 40 -20.91 -16.05 21.78
C GLN A 40 -19.44 -16.49 21.83
N ALA A 41 -19.11 -17.59 22.51
CA ALA A 41 -17.75 -18.13 22.58
C ALA A 41 -17.22 -18.49 21.18
N SER A 42 -18.03 -19.17 20.37
CA SER A 42 -17.68 -19.47 18.98
C SER A 42 -17.44 -18.20 18.15
N SER A 43 -18.25 -17.15 18.36
CA SER A 43 -18.09 -15.87 17.67
C SER A 43 -16.80 -15.14 18.10
N VAL A 44 -16.43 -15.23 19.38
CA VAL A 44 -15.18 -14.69 19.92
C VAL A 44 -13.96 -15.38 19.29
N GLU A 45 -13.99 -16.71 19.14
CA GLU A 45 -12.90 -17.46 18.50
C GLU A 45 -12.70 -17.06 17.04
N GLU A 46 -13.79 -16.92 16.27
CA GLU A 46 -13.73 -16.48 14.88
C GLU A 46 -13.19 -15.05 14.76
N LEU A 47 -13.65 -14.14 15.64
CA LEU A 47 -13.14 -12.77 15.72
C LEU A 47 -11.65 -12.74 16.06
N SER A 48 -11.19 -13.57 17.01
CA SER A 48 -9.78 -13.66 17.38
C SER A 48 -8.92 -14.06 16.18
N SER A 49 -9.33 -15.09 15.44
CA SER A 49 -8.63 -15.54 14.23
C SER A 49 -8.60 -14.45 13.14
N ALA A 50 -9.73 -13.78 12.91
CA ALA A 50 -9.80 -12.67 11.96
C ALA A 50 -8.89 -11.50 12.36
N MET A 51 -8.76 -11.22 13.66
CA MET A 51 -7.88 -10.18 14.18
C MET A 51 -6.39 -10.54 14.05
N GLU A 52 -6.01 -11.79 14.28
CA GLU A 52 -4.62 -12.25 14.03
C GLU A 52 -4.25 -12.11 12.55
N GLN A 53 -5.14 -12.51 11.65
CA GLN A 53 -4.93 -12.33 10.22
C GLN A 53 -4.87 -10.83 9.84
N MET A 54 -5.69 -10.00 10.47
CA MET A 54 -5.68 -8.55 10.25
C MET A 54 -4.35 -7.93 10.70
N ALA A 55 -3.85 -8.27 11.89
CA ALA A 55 -2.56 -7.80 12.39
C ALA A 55 -1.41 -8.21 11.44
N SER A 56 -1.42 -9.47 10.97
CA SER A 56 -0.44 -9.93 9.97
C SER A 56 -0.48 -9.11 8.68
N ASN A 57 -1.68 -8.83 8.15
CA ASN A 57 -1.85 -8.02 6.95
C ASN A 57 -1.41 -6.56 7.15
N ILE A 58 -1.66 -5.98 8.33
CA ILE A 58 -1.21 -4.63 8.68
C ILE A 58 0.33 -4.58 8.71
N GLN A 59 0.97 -5.57 9.33
CA GLN A 59 2.43 -5.66 9.36
C GLN A 59 3.01 -5.81 7.95
N GLN A 60 2.43 -6.67 7.12
CA GLN A 60 2.85 -6.84 5.73
C GLN A 60 2.69 -5.55 4.91
N ASN A 61 1.60 -4.79 5.13
CA ASN A 61 1.40 -3.48 4.50
C ASN A 61 2.46 -2.46 4.93
N SER A 62 2.84 -2.44 6.21
CA SER A 62 3.92 -1.59 6.72
C SER A 62 5.26 -1.92 6.04
N ASP A 63 5.60 -3.21 5.94
CA ASP A 63 6.85 -3.67 5.33
C ASP A 63 6.90 -3.35 3.84
N ASN A 64 5.81 -3.64 3.11
CA ASN A 64 5.67 -3.30 1.69
C ASN A 64 5.77 -1.79 1.46
N SER A 65 5.19 -0.99 2.35
CA SER A 65 5.26 0.47 2.27
C SER A 65 6.71 0.94 2.46
N SER A 66 7.41 0.48 3.50
CA SER A 66 8.82 0.84 3.70
C SER A 66 9.71 0.44 2.51
N GLN A 67 9.47 -0.73 1.92
CA GLN A 67 10.20 -1.14 0.72
C GLN A 67 9.88 -0.24 -0.49
N THR A 68 8.60 0.10 -0.69
CA THR A 68 8.14 0.97 -1.78
C THR A 68 8.72 2.38 -1.64
N GLU A 69 8.80 2.90 -0.43
CA GLU A 69 9.42 4.20 -0.12
C GLU A 69 10.90 4.21 -0.56
N LYS A 70 11.66 3.17 -0.18
CA LYS A 70 13.08 3.03 -0.58
C LYS A 70 13.22 2.96 -2.10
N ILE A 71 12.34 2.24 -2.77
CA ILE A 71 12.32 2.15 -4.24
C ILE A 71 12.06 3.52 -4.86
N ALA A 72 11.07 4.27 -4.35
CA ALA A 72 10.75 5.60 -4.84
C ALA A 72 11.93 6.59 -4.66
N ILE A 73 12.57 6.61 -3.48
CA ILE A 73 13.75 7.46 -3.21
C ILE A 73 14.90 7.10 -4.16
N ASN A 74 15.17 5.81 -4.36
CA ASN A 74 16.20 5.36 -5.27
C ASN A 74 15.89 5.71 -6.73
N ALA A 75 14.62 5.59 -7.14
CA ALA A 75 14.18 5.97 -8.48
C ALA A 75 14.33 7.47 -8.73
N ALA A 76 13.94 8.33 -7.76
CA ALA A 76 14.13 9.78 -7.85
C ALA A 76 15.62 10.14 -7.97
N SER A 77 16.49 9.50 -7.18
CA SER A 77 17.95 9.67 -7.27
C SER A 77 18.50 9.24 -8.63
N GLY A 78 18.07 8.08 -9.14
CA GLY A 78 18.45 7.56 -10.46
C GLY A 78 18.04 8.50 -11.60
N ILE A 79 16.80 9.01 -11.57
CA ILE A 79 16.29 9.97 -12.55
C ILE A 79 17.06 11.29 -12.49
N LYS A 80 17.39 11.79 -11.30
CA LYS A 80 18.19 13.01 -11.16
C LYS A 80 19.59 12.87 -11.77
N LYS A 81 20.24 11.73 -11.56
CA LYS A 81 21.52 11.40 -12.22
C LYS A 81 21.36 11.30 -13.74
N GLY A 82 20.33 10.61 -14.21
CA GLY A 82 20.02 10.49 -15.64
C GLY A 82 19.77 11.85 -16.31
N SER A 83 18.97 12.72 -15.67
CA SER A 83 18.71 14.09 -16.12
C SER A 83 19.99 14.91 -16.23
N THR A 84 20.90 14.79 -15.24
CA THR A 84 22.21 15.47 -15.27
C THR A 84 23.05 14.98 -16.46
N ALA A 85 23.14 13.67 -16.67
CA ALA A 85 23.86 13.09 -17.80
C ALA A 85 23.28 13.52 -19.17
N THR A 86 21.96 13.66 -19.26
CA THR A 86 21.30 14.19 -20.47
C THR A 86 21.68 15.66 -20.73
N ILE A 87 21.75 16.49 -19.68
CA ILE A 87 22.18 17.89 -19.78
C ILE A 87 23.64 17.98 -20.25
N GLU A 88 24.52 17.15 -19.69
CA GLU A 88 25.93 17.07 -20.11
C GLU A 88 26.05 16.63 -21.57
N ALA A 89 25.26 15.65 -22.02
CA ALA A 89 25.25 15.20 -23.41
C ALA A 89 24.82 16.32 -24.38
N VAL A 90 23.81 17.12 -24.01
CA VAL A 90 23.41 18.31 -24.79
C VAL A 90 24.53 19.35 -24.84
N GLY A 91 25.27 19.55 -23.74
CA GLY A 91 26.45 20.39 -23.70
C GLY A 91 27.54 19.94 -24.70
N SER A 92 27.87 18.65 -24.68
CA SER A 92 28.84 18.06 -25.61
C SER A 92 28.40 18.16 -27.07
N MET A 93 27.11 17.96 -27.36
CA MET A 93 26.58 18.11 -28.73
C MET A 93 26.60 19.56 -29.22
N ASN A 94 26.40 20.54 -28.33
CA ASN A 94 26.62 21.95 -28.67
C ASN A 94 28.08 22.22 -29.06
N GLU A 95 29.04 21.66 -28.31
CA GLU A 95 30.45 21.82 -28.63
C GLU A 95 30.80 21.17 -29.98
N ILE A 96 30.27 19.98 -30.25
CA ILE A 96 30.42 19.30 -31.55
C ILE A 96 29.87 20.19 -32.67
N ALA A 97 28.65 20.71 -32.52
CA ALA A 97 28.06 21.59 -33.53
C ALA A 97 28.92 22.84 -33.79
N ALA A 98 29.49 23.44 -32.75
CA ALA A 98 30.40 24.57 -32.88
C ALA A 98 31.69 24.21 -33.63
N LYS A 99 32.30 23.04 -33.35
CA LYS A 99 33.50 22.56 -34.07
C LYS A 99 33.19 22.25 -35.53
N ILE A 100 32.01 21.68 -35.81
CA ILE A 100 31.56 21.37 -37.17
C ILE A 100 31.30 22.64 -37.99
N SER A 101 30.77 23.70 -37.38
CA SER A 101 30.67 25.02 -38.02
C SER A 101 32.04 25.54 -38.48
N ILE A 102 33.08 25.37 -37.67
CA ILE A 102 34.45 25.76 -38.06
C ILE A 102 34.96 24.90 -39.23
N ILE A 103 34.66 23.60 -39.24
CA ILE A 103 35.03 22.71 -40.36
C ILE A 103 34.30 23.12 -41.64
N ASN A 104 33.04 23.54 -41.54
CA ASN A 104 32.27 24.07 -42.66
C ASN A 104 32.94 25.33 -43.24
N ASP A 105 33.35 26.27 -42.38
CA ASP A 105 34.09 27.47 -42.79
C ASP A 105 35.43 27.13 -43.47
N ILE A 106 36.17 26.14 -42.94
CA ILE A 106 37.42 25.67 -43.55
C ILE A 106 37.16 25.04 -44.92
N ALA A 107 36.11 24.21 -45.06
CA ALA A 107 35.74 23.61 -46.33
C ALA A 107 35.35 24.70 -47.36
N PHE A 108 34.62 25.73 -46.94
CA PHE A 108 34.29 26.87 -47.78
C PHE A 108 35.54 27.64 -48.23
N GLN A 109 36.45 27.97 -47.32
CA GLN A 109 37.71 28.65 -47.64
C GLN A 109 38.58 27.80 -48.58
N THR A 110 38.66 26.49 -48.36
CA THR A 110 39.40 25.54 -49.21
C THR A 110 38.81 25.50 -50.62
N ASN A 111 37.48 25.52 -50.74
CA ASN A 111 36.80 25.58 -52.03
C ASN A 111 37.12 26.86 -52.80
N ILE A 112 37.16 28.02 -52.13
CA ILE A 112 37.56 29.30 -52.74
C ILE A 112 39.04 29.30 -53.14
N LEU A 113 39.93 28.77 -52.29
CA LEU A 113 41.36 28.61 -52.59
C LEU A 113 41.59 27.72 -53.81
N ALA A 114 40.90 26.58 -53.88
CA ALA A 114 40.98 25.65 -55.01
C ALA A 114 40.44 26.28 -56.30
N LEU A 115 39.37 27.07 -56.22
CA LEU A 115 38.85 27.82 -57.36
C LEU A 115 39.87 28.84 -57.88
N ASN A 116 40.50 29.61 -56.98
CA ASN A 116 41.54 30.57 -57.35
C ASN A 116 42.75 29.88 -57.98
N ALA A 117 43.17 28.74 -57.42
CA ALA A 117 44.26 27.93 -57.98
C ALA A 117 43.92 27.38 -59.38
N ALA A 118 42.68 26.95 -59.61
CA ALA A 118 42.23 26.50 -60.92
C ALA A 118 42.26 27.63 -61.97
N VAL A 119 41.88 28.86 -61.57
CA VAL A 119 41.93 30.05 -62.43
C VAL A 119 43.38 30.39 -62.79
N GLU A 120 44.30 30.39 -61.82
CA GLU A 120 45.72 30.71 -62.08
C GLU A 120 46.40 29.60 -62.91
N ALA A 121 46.04 28.34 -62.70
CA ALA A 121 46.50 27.22 -63.52
C ALA A 121 46.03 27.33 -64.99
N ALA A 122 44.78 27.76 -65.22
CA ALA A 122 44.28 28.05 -66.56
C ALA A 122 45.05 29.23 -67.21
N ARG A 123 45.43 30.24 -66.42
CA ARG A 123 46.22 31.40 -66.87
C ARG A 123 47.65 31.02 -67.29
N ALA A 124 48.24 30.02 -66.64
CA ALA A 124 49.58 29.50 -66.97
C ALA A 124 49.62 28.60 -68.23
N GLY A 125 48.47 28.34 -68.88
CA GLY A 125 48.40 27.59 -70.13
C GLY A 125 48.90 26.15 -70.02
N GLU A 126 49.75 25.72 -70.96
CA GLU A 126 50.31 24.35 -71.02
C GLU A 126 51.06 23.95 -69.73
N HIS A 127 51.74 24.90 -69.08
CA HIS A 127 52.51 24.64 -67.85
C HIS A 127 51.62 24.44 -66.60
N GLY A 128 50.37 24.88 -66.65
CA GLY A 128 49.42 24.79 -65.54
C GLY A 128 48.52 23.55 -65.55
N LYS A 129 48.55 22.72 -66.60
CA LYS A 129 47.63 21.57 -66.76
C LYS A 129 47.64 20.60 -65.57
N GLY A 130 48.82 20.28 -65.03
CA GLY A 130 48.94 19.41 -63.84
C GLY A 130 48.34 20.04 -62.58
N PHE A 131 48.56 21.34 -62.37
CA PHE A 131 48.00 22.09 -61.24
C PHE A 131 46.48 22.24 -61.34
N ALA A 132 45.92 22.39 -62.55
CA ALA A 132 44.48 22.48 -62.75
C ALA A 132 43.75 21.20 -62.30
N VAL A 133 44.33 20.02 -62.57
CA VAL A 133 43.77 18.73 -62.13
C VAL A 133 43.78 18.62 -60.61
N VAL A 134 44.89 18.98 -59.97
CA VAL A 134 44.98 18.97 -58.50
C VAL A 134 43.98 19.94 -57.88
N ALA A 135 43.86 21.16 -58.42
CA ALA A 135 42.90 22.15 -57.94
C ALA A 135 41.44 21.67 -58.06
N ALA A 136 41.08 20.98 -59.14
CA ALA A 136 39.75 20.38 -59.30
C ALA A 136 39.48 19.28 -58.27
N GLU A 137 40.46 18.43 -57.97
CA GLU A 137 40.31 17.36 -56.96
C GLU A 137 40.21 17.93 -55.55
N VAL A 138 41.01 18.95 -55.21
CA VAL A 138 40.92 19.67 -53.92
C VAL A 138 39.55 20.33 -53.77
N ARG A 139 39.03 20.94 -54.84
CA ARG A 139 37.70 21.55 -54.85
C ARG A 139 36.61 20.51 -54.59
N LYS A 140 36.67 19.37 -55.27
CA LYS A 140 35.73 18.26 -55.07
C LYS A 140 35.79 17.70 -53.65
N LEU A 141 36.99 17.61 -53.06
CA LEU A 141 37.17 17.21 -51.67
C LEU A 141 36.55 18.23 -50.70
N ALA A 142 36.75 19.52 -50.95
CA ALA A 142 36.16 20.59 -50.15
C ALA A 142 34.62 20.60 -50.21
N GLU A 143 34.03 20.40 -51.39
CA GLU A 143 32.57 20.24 -51.55
C GLU A 143 32.05 19.02 -50.78
N ARG A 144 32.75 17.88 -50.83
CA ARG A 144 32.40 16.69 -50.04
C ARG A 144 32.52 16.92 -48.53
N SER A 145 33.57 17.60 -48.07
CA SER A 145 33.74 17.95 -46.65
C SER A 145 32.63 18.86 -46.16
N LYS A 146 32.18 19.82 -46.99
CA LYS A 146 31.05 20.69 -46.65
C LYS A 146 29.76 19.89 -46.45
N ILE A 147 29.41 19.01 -47.38
CA ILE A 147 28.19 18.19 -47.28
C ILE A 147 28.21 17.35 -45.99
N ALA A 148 29.35 16.72 -45.68
CA ALA A 148 29.51 15.96 -44.45
C ALA A 148 29.37 16.83 -43.18
N ALA A 149 29.91 18.06 -43.20
CA ALA A 149 29.75 19.01 -42.10
C ALA A 149 28.28 19.41 -41.90
N ASP A 150 27.56 19.73 -42.97
CA ASP A 150 26.13 20.07 -42.93
C ASP A 150 25.29 18.91 -42.36
N GLU A 151 25.59 17.67 -42.75
CA GLU A 151 24.91 16.46 -42.24
C GLU A 151 25.15 16.26 -40.74
N ILE A 152 26.39 16.42 -40.26
CA ILE A 152 26.73 16.27 -38.84
C ILE A 152 26.08 17.40 -38.01
N GLU A 153 26.05 18.63 -38.53
CA GLU A 153 25.41 19.75 -37.86
C GLU A 153 23.91 19.49 -37.66
N HIS A 154 23.22 19.04 -38.73
CA HIS A 154 21.81 18.68 -38.65
C HIS A 154 21.56 17.54 -37.64
N LEU A 155 22.38 16.49 -37.67
CA LEU A 155 22.28 15.37 -36.74
C LEU A 155 22.48 15.83 -35.29
N SER A 156 23.49 16.66 -35.03
CA SER A 156 23.80 17.20 -33.70
C SER A 156 22.62 18.00 -33.14
N ARG A 157 22.01 18.87 -33.96
CA ARG A 157 20.81 19.65 -33.57
C ARG A 157 19.61 18.75 -33.24
N SER A 158 19.40 17.70 -34.03
CA SER A 158 18.31 16.73 -33.81
C SER A 158 18.48 15.96 -32.50
N VAL A 159 19.70 15.48 -32.22
CA VAL A 159 20.03 14.78 -30.97
C VAL A 159 19.86 15.69 -29.76
N MET A 160 20.28 16.96 -29.86
CA MET A 160 20.06 17.93 -28.80
C MET A 160 18.58 18.15 -28.50
N GLY A 161 17.74 18.36 -29.51
CA GLY A 161 16.31 18.57 -29.33
C GLY A 161 15.63 17.39 -28.63
N THR A 162 15.94 16.18 -29.08
CA THR A 162 15.41 14.94 -28.47
C THR A 162 15.90 14.76 -27.03
N SER A 163 17.19 15.02 -26.77
CA SER A 163 17.77 14.90 -25.44
C SER A 163 17.20 15.94 -24.47
N GLN A 164 16.98 17.18 -24.93
CA GLN A 164 16.42 18.23 -24.10
C GLN A 164 14.95 17.95 -23.72
N GLN A 165 14.17 17.38 -24.64
CA GLN A 165 12.83 16.89 -24.35
C GLN A 165 12.85 15.77 -23.30
N ALA A 166 13.71 14.76 -23.47
CA ALA A 166 13.86 13.67 -22.50
C ALA A 166 14.29 14.19 -21.12
N GLY A 167 15.25 15.13 -21.08
CA GLY A 167 15.71 15.76 -19.84
C GLY A 167 14.60 16.52 -19.11
N SER A 168 13.75 17.25 -19.83
CA SER A 168 12.59 17.95 -19.26
C SER A 168 11.56 16.97 -18.69
N GLN A 169 11.28 15.86 -19.38
CA GLN A 169 10.34 14.84 -18.89
C GLN A 169 10.88 14.17 -17.62
N LEU A 170 12.17 13.85 -17.57
CA LEU A 170 12.81 13.31 -16.38
C LEU A 170 12.73 14.27 -15.19
N GLN A 171 12.91 15.58 -15.40
CA GLN A 171 12.77 16.58 -14.33
C GLN A 171 11.34 16.68 -13.79
N GLN A 172 10.33 16.51 -14.65
CA GLN A 172 8.93 16.49 -14.22
C GLN A 172 8.56 15.24 -13.42
N LEU A 173 9.27 14.12 -13.62
CA LEU A 173 9.01 12.88 -12.88
C LEU A 173 9.55 12.88 -11.45
N VAL A 174 10.64 13.60 -11.19
CA VAL A 174 11.23 13.69 -9.84
C VAL A 174 10.22 14.10 -8.76
N PRO A 175 9.48 15.24 -8.89
CA PRO A 175 8.54 15.65 -7.86
C PRO A 175 7.37 14.68 -7.69
N GLU A 176 6.94 13.99 -8.75
CA GLU A 176 5.88 12.98 -8.67
C GLU A 176 6.34 11.75 -7.89
N ILE A 177 7.57 11.29 -8.12
CA ILE A 177 8.12 10.14 -7.38
C ILE A 177 8.40 10.50 -5.92
N GLU A 178 8.87 11.71 -5.64
CA GLU A 178 9.00 12.21 -4.27
C GLU A 178 7.64 12.31 -3.57
N LYS A 179 6.58 12.69 -4.29
CA LYS A 179 5.21 12.67 -3.78
C LYS A 179 4.75 11.24 -3.49
N THR A 180 5.05 10.28 -4.37
CA THR A 180 4.79 8.86 -4.10
C THR A 180 5.49 8.39 -2.82
N ALA A 181 6.76 8.74 -2.62
CA ALA A 181 7.48 8.40 -1.39
C ALA A 181 6.78 8.95 -0.13
N ARG A 182 6.34 10.22 -0.17
CA ARG A 182 5.59 10.83 0.95
C ARG A 182 4.26 10.12 1.24
N LEU A 183 3.47 9.81 0.20
CA LEU A 183 2.21 9.09 0.37
C LEU A 183 2.44 7.70 0.98
N VAL A 184 3.53 7.04 0.61
CA VAL A 184 3.89 5.73 1.17
C VAL A 184 4.36 5.83 2.63
N GLN A 185 5.00 6.93 3.02
CA GLN A 185 5.28 7.21 4.44
C GLN A 185 3.98 7.39 5.24
N GLU A 186 2.98 8.08 4.69
CA GLU A 186 1.66 8.23 5.32
C GLU A 186 0.94 6.87 5.50
N ILE A 187 1.07 5.96 4.52
CA ILE A 187 0.57 4.59 4.64
C ILE A 187 1.28 3.86 5.78
N THR A 188 2.61 3.95 5.85
CA THR A 188 3.40 3.32 6.93
C THR A 188 2.97 3.82 8.31
N ALA A 189 2.80 5.13 8.47
CA ALA A 189 2.32 5.74 9.71
C ALA A 189 0.90 5.26 10.07
N SER A 190 0.00 5.22 9.09
CA SER A 190 -1.37 4.71 9.29
C SER A 190 -1.39 3.22 9.65
N SER A 191 -0.51 2.41 9.06
CA SER A 191 -0.38 0.99 9.39
C SER A 191 0.11 0.77 10.83
N LEU A 192 1.05 1.60 11.32
CA LEU A 192 1.48 1.55 12.73
C LEU A 192 0.33 1.88 13.71
N GLU A 193 -0.50 2.87 13.36
CA GLU A 193 -1.69 3.23 14.13
C GLU A 193 -2.74 2.10 14.09
N GLN A 194 -2.99 1.53 12.91
CA GLN A 194 -3.88 0.37 12.75
C GLN A 194 -3.40 -0.83 13.56
N ASN A 195 -2.09 -1.09 13.63
CA ASN A 195 -1.54 -2.18 14.41
C ASN A 195 -1.83 -2.00 15.91
N SER A 196 -1.62 -0.77 16.40
CA SER A 196 -1.96 -0.40 17.79
C SER A 196 -3.47 -0.55 18.06
N GLY A 197 -4.32 -0.19 17.09
CA GLY A 197 -5.76 -0.40 17.16
C GLY A 197 -6.15 -1.88 17.17
N ALA A 198 -5.48 -2.71 16.36
CA ALA A 198 -5.69 -4.15 16.33
C ALA A 198 -5.32 -4.81 17.67
N ASP A 199 -4.22 -4.40 18.29
CA ASP A 199 -3.83 -4.85 19.62
C ASP A 199 -4.88 -4.50 20.68
N LEU A 200 -5.45 -3.29 20.63
CA LEU A 200 -6.53 -2.88 21.54
C LEU A 200 -7.79 -3.72 21.35
N ILE A 201 -8.19 -3.99 20.10
CA ILE A 201 -9.32 -4.85 19.79
C ILE A 201 -9.07 -6.27 20.29
N ASN A 202 -7.86 -6.81 20.09
CA ASN A 202 -7.50 -8.15 20.55
C ASN A 202 -7.61 -8.28 22.08
N ASN A 203 -7.13 -7.28 22.83
CA ASN A 203 -7.32 -7.23 24.28
C ASN A 203 -8.80 -7.19 24.68
N THR A 204 -9.63 -6.46 23.93
CA THR A 204 -11.08 -6.39 24.17
C THR A 204 -11.76 -7.73 23.89
N ILE A 205 -11.33 -8.47 22.86
CA ILE A 205 -11.81 -9.82 22.57
C ILE A 205 -11.48 -10.78 23.72
N GLN A 206 -10.28 -10.68 24.31
CA GLN A 206 -9.93 -11.49 25.48
C GLN A 206 -10.82 -11.18 26.70
N GLN A 207 -11.14 -9.91 26.94
CA GLN A 207 -12.09 -9.53 27.99
C GLN A 207 -13.50 -10.05 27.70
N LEU A 208 -13.94 -9.99 26.44
CA LEU A 208 -15.22 -10.53 26.01
C LEU A 208 -15.28 -12.05 26.24
N ASN A 209 -14.20 -12.77 25.95
CA ASN A 209 -14.09 -14.21 26.22
C ASN A 209 -14.27 -14.51 27.72
N GLN A 210 -13.64 -13.73 28.59
CA GLN A 210 -13.76 -13.89 30.04
C GLN A 210 -15.21 -13.69 30.52
N VAL A 211 -15.89 -12.65 30.03
CA VAL A 211 -17.31 -12.41 30.34
C VAL A 211 -18.20 -13.55 29.82
N THR A 212 -17.93 -14.06 28.62
CA THR A 212 -18.65 -15.20 28.04
C THR A 212 -18.52 -16.44 28.91
N GLN A 213 -17.31 -16.79 29.36
CA GLN A 213 -17.08 -17.91 30.27
C GLN A 213 -17.78 -17.70 31.61
N GLN A 214 -17.76 -16.47 32.14
CA GLN A 214 -18.46 -16.13 33.37
C GLN A 214 -19.99 -16.29 33.22
N ASN A 215 -20.56 -15.89 32.09
CA ASN A 215 -21.99 -16.07 31.82
C ASN A 215 -22.38 -17.55 31.73
N ALA A 216 -21.54 -18.41 31.15
CA ALA A 216 -21.76 -19.84 31.12
C ALA A 216 -21.75 -20.44 32.54
N ALA A 217 -20.75 -20.10 33.36
CA ALA A 217 -20.67 -20.55 34.75
C ALA A 217 -21.86 -20.05 35.59
N LEU A 218 -22.25 -18.79 35.45
CA LEU A 218 -23.43 -18.22 36.11
C LEU A 218 -24.73 -18.92 35.68
N ALA A 219 -24.83 -19.34 34.41
CA ALA A 219 -25.98 -20.09 33.94
C ALA A 219 -26.08 -21.45 34.61
N GLU A 220 -24.95 -22.16 34.76
CA GLU A 220 -24.90 -23.42 35.49
C GLU A 220 -25.27 -23.24 36.97
N ASP A 221 -24.73 -22.23 37.65
CA ASP A 221 -25.05 -21.93 39.06
C ASP A 221 -26.54 -21.62 39.27
N VAL A 222 -27.14 -20.83 38.37
CA VAL A 222 -28.58 -20.51 38.44
C VAL A 222 -29.44 -21.73 38.12
N ALA A 223 -29.03 -22.58 37.19
CA ALA A 223 -29.73 -23.85 36.91
C ALA A 223 -29.72 -24.77 38.14
N ALA A 224 -28.56 -24.94 38.79
CA ALA A 224 -28.42 -25.73 40.02
C ALA A 224 -29.29 -25.15 41.15
N SER A 225 -29.27 -23.83 41.34
CA SER A 225 -30.10 -23.15 42.34
C SER A 225 -31.60 -23.32 42.07
N ALA A 226 -32.00 -23.31 40.79
CA ALA A 226 -33.38 -23.55 40.38
C ALA A 226 -33.82 -25.01 40.64
N GLU A 227 -32.95 -25.99 40.39
CA GLU A 227 -33.23 -27.39 40.73
C GLU A 227 -33.39 -27.57 42.25
N GLU A 228 -32.55 -26.92 43.06
CA GLU A 228 -32.66 -26.96 44.52
C GLU A 228 -33.98 -26.35 45.02
N LEU A 229 -34.35 -25.17 44.52
CA LEU A 229 -35.61 -24.50 44.85
C LEU A 229 -36.83 -25.34 44.45
N SER A 230 -36.77 -26.01 43.29
CA SER A 230 -37.81 -26.94 42.85
C SER A 230 -37.93 -28.13 43.81
N GLY A 231 -36.80 -28.70 44.24
CA GLY A 231 -36.76 -29.77 45.24
C GLY A 231 -37.34 -29.34 46.60
N GLN A 232 -37.02 -28.14 47.07
CA GLN A 232 -37.59 -27.58 48.30
C GLN A 232 -39.10 -27.34 48.19
N ALA A 233 -39.58 -26.85 47.05
CA ALA A 233 -41.01 -26.68 46.77
C ALA A 233 -41.75 -28.03 46.79
N GLN A 234 -41.16 -29.07 46.19
CA GLN A 234 -41.70 -30.43 46.21
C GLN A 234 -41.81 -30.97 47.64
N GLN A 235 -40.77 -30.81 48.46
CA GLN A 235 -40.79 -31.21 49.87
C GLN A 235 -41.88 -30.49 50.68
N LEU A 236 -42.06 -29.19 50.46
CA LEU A 236 -43.14 -28.42 51.11
C LEU A 236 -44.53 -28.95 50.71
N SER A 237 -44.72 -29.29 49.44
CA SER A 237 -45.95 -29.90 48.95
C SER A 237 -46.22 -31.25 49.62
N GLU A 238 -45.21 -32.13 49.73
CA GLU A 238 -45.34 -33.44 50.37
C GLU A 238 -45.67 -33.33 51.87
N ILE A 239 -45.00 -32.43 52.60
CA ILE A 239 -45.26 -32.17 54.01
C ILE A 239 -46.70 -31.68 54.21
N THR A 240 -47.15 -30.71 53.42
CA THR A 240 -48.51 -30.18 53.52
C THR A 240 -49.57 -31.23 53.14
N GLU A 241 -49.29 -32.11 52.17
CA GLU A 241 -50.20 -33.20 51.81
C GLU A 241 -50.37 -34.23 52.94
N TYR A 242 -49.29 -34.56 53.66
CA TYR A 242 -49.34 -35.40 54.85
C TYR A 242 -50.29 -34.81 55.93
N PHE A 243 -50.14 -33.52 56.24
CA PHE A 243 -51.01 -32.83 57.21
C PHE A 243 -52.45 -32.62 56.73
N LYS A 244 -52.71 -32.73 55.42
CA LYS A 244 -54.06 -32.68 54.84
C LYS A 244 -54.79 -34.03 54.96
N LYS A 245 -54.04 -35.13 55.05
CA LYS A 245 -54.54 -36.51 55.21
C LYS A 245 -54.71 -36.93 56.68
N ALA A 246 -54.10 -36.21 57.63
CA ALA A 246 -54.20 -36.42 59.08
C ALA A 246 -55.33 -35.58 59.73
#